data_AF-A0A2Z6CNQ5-F1
#
_entry.id   AF-A0A2Z6CNQ5-F1
#
_cell.length_a   1.000
_cell.length_b   1.000
_cell.length_c   1.000
_cell.angle_alpha   90.00
_cell.angle_beta   90.00
_cell.angle_gamma   90.00
#
_symmetry.space_group_name_H-M   'P 1'
#
loop_
_entity.id
_entity.type
_entity.pdbx_description
1 polymer ?
#
loop_
_entity_poly.entity_id
_entity_poly.type
_entity_poly.pdbx_seq_one_letter_code
_entity_poly.pdbx_strand_id
1 'polypeptide(L)'
;MPPQMTGDPNFERVLRVQQNTLEQTILFLPGLWLFSFYINPFWGAIIGAIWLVGRIIYAWGYYQAAEKRMIGFAITTISGTVLLLGSLIGIILTLVKL
;
A
#
# COMPACT_ATOMS: atom_id res chain seq x y z
N MET A 1 -0.54 -1.07 31.63
CA MET A 1 -0.76 -2.50 31.33
C MET A 1 -1.51 -2.57 30.01
N PRO A 2 -1.24 -3.54 29.12
CA PRO A 2 -2.13 -3.77 27.98
C PRO A 2 -3.58 -3.87 28.47
N PRO A 3 -4.57 -3.25 27.79
CA PRO A 3 -4.54 -2.70 26.43
C PRO A 3 -4.47 -1.16 26.40
N GLN A 4 -3.28 -0.59 26.26
CA GLN A 4 -3.10 0.86 26.12
C GLN A 4 -2.51 1.19 24.74
N MET A 5 -3.25 1.98 23.95
CA MET A 5 -2.92 2.34 22.56
C MET A 5 -2.61 3.84 22.41
N THR A 6 -2.59 4.57 23.52
CA THR A 6 -2.38 6.03 23.58
C THR A 6 -1.41 6.37 24.70
N GLY A 7 -0.72 7.51 24.59
CA GLY A 7 0.24 7.96 25.58
C GLY A 7 1.35 8.79 24.95
N ASP A 8 2.53 8.19 24.80
CA ASP A 8 3.66 8.88 24.17
C ASP A 8 3.37 9.16 22.68
N PRO A 9 3.51 10.41 22.21
CA PRO A 9 3.23 10.74 20.81
C PRO A 9 4.11 10.01 19.79
N ASN A 10 5.33 9.62 20.14
CA ASN A 10 6.19 8.85 19.25
C ASN A 10 5.73 7.39 19.20
N PHE A 11 5.34 6.81 20.34
CA PHE A 11 4.70 5.49 20.38
C PHE A 11 3.45 5.46 19.49
N GLU A 12 2.55 6.44 19.63
CA GLU A 12 1.33 6.51 18.83
C GLU A 12 1.62 6.61 17.33
N ARG A 13 2.66 7.34 16.91
CA ARG A 13 3.06 7.42 15.51
C ARG A 13 3.51 6.07 14.98
N VAL A 14 4.36 5.36 15.71
CA VAL A 14 4.85 4.02 15.31
C VAL A 14 3.69 3.02 15.22
N LEU A 15 2.80 3.04 16.21
CA LEU A 15 1.61 2.20 16.24
C LEU A 15 0.69 2.48 15.05
N ARG A 16 0.40 3.75 14.74
CA ARG A 16 -0.42 4.13 13.58
C ARG A 16 0.22 3.75 12.25
N VAL A 17 1.54 3.85 12.12
CA VAL A 17 2.26 3.38 10.92
C VAL A 17 2.06 1.88 10.72
N GLN A 18 2.17 1.09 11.79
CA GLN A 18 1.96 -0.34 11.74
C GLN A 18 0.52 -0.70 11.37
N GLN A 19 -0.47 -0.08 12.03
CA GLN A 19 -1.89 -0.30 11.75
C GLN A 19 -2.25 0.06 10.31
N ASN A 20 -1.85 1.24 9.84
CA ASN A 20 -2.13 1.66 8.46
C ASN A 20 -1.48 0.73 7.42
N THR A 21 -0.27 0.24 7.70
CA THR A 21 0.41 -0.70 6.81
C THR A 21 -0.33 -2.04 6.76
N LEU A 22 -0.83 -2.54 7.89
CA LEU A 22 -1.67 -3.75 7.92
C LEU A 22 -2.94 -3.59 7.09
N GLU A 23 -3.71 -2.52 7.33
CA GLU A 23 -4.96 -2.23 6.59
C GLU A 23 -4.74 -2.23 5.08
N GLN A 24 -3.62 -1.66 4.65
CA GLN A 24 -3.35 -1.50 3.24
C GLN A 24 -2.71 -2.73 2.59
N THR A 25 -2.03 -3.57 3.37
CA THR A 25 -1.48 -4.84 2.88
C THR A 25 -2.60 -5.76 2.39
N ILE A 26 -3.78 -5.69 3.03
CA ILE A 26 -4.99 -6.44 2.64
C ILE A 26 -5.44 -6.10 1.22
N LEU A 27 -5.26 -4.86 0.77
CA LEU A 27 -5.58 -4.46 -0.61
C LEU A 27 -4.40 -4.69 -1.56
N PHE A 28 -3.19 -4.42 -1.08
CA PHE A 28 -1.96 -4.51 -1.86
C PHE A 28 -1.69 -5.93 -2.36
N LEU A 29 -1.72 -6.93 -1.47
CA LEU A 29 -1.38 -8.30 -1.88
C LEU A 29 -2.34 -8.85 -2.93
N PRO A 30 -3.67 -8.86 -2.73
CA PRO A 30 -4.59 -9.33 -3.78
C PRO A 30 -4.44 -8.53 -5.07
N GLY A 31 -4.34 -7.20 -4.99
CA GLY A 31 -4.17 -6.34 -6.17
C GLY A 31 -2.88 -6.64 -6.94
N LEU A 32 -1.77 -6.88 -6.25
CA LEU A 32 -0.49 -7.25 -6.87
C LEU A 32 -0.59 -8.58 -7.61
N TRP A 33 -1.16 -9.60 -6.96
CA TRP A 33 -1.28 -10.93 -7.53
C TRP A 33 -2.22 -10.95 -8.73
N LEU A 34 -3.40 -10.32 -8.61
CA LEU A 34 -4.36 -10.22 -9.72
C LEU A 34 -3.75 -9.46 -10.91
N PHE A 35 -3.09 -8.33 -10.67
CA PHE A 35 -2.43 -7.58 -11.74
C PHE A 35 -1.37 -8.44 -12.43
N SER A 36 -0.59 -9.18 -11.66
CA SER A 36 0.47 -10.04 -12.20
C SER A 36 -0.08 -11.17 -13.07
N PHE A 37 -1.22 -11.77 -12.68
CA PHE A 37 -1.85 -12.84 -13.45
C PHE A 37 -2.60 -12.35 -14.69
N TYR A 38 -3.37 -11.26 -14.57
CA TYR A 38 -4.27 -10.82 -15.64
C TYR A 38 -3.65 -9.77 -16.57
N ILE A 39 -2.58 -9.09 -16.16
CA ILE A 39 -1.90 -8.07 -16.97
C ILE A 39 -0.48 -8.51 -17.30
N ASN A 40 0.44 -8.44 -16.32
CA ASN A 40 1.84 -8.78 -16.54
C ASN A 40 2.63 -8.86 -15.21
N PRO A 41 3.38 -9.94 -14.95
CA PRO A 41 4.11 -10.11 -13.69
C PRO A 41 5.32 -9.18 -13.53
N PHE A 42 6.01 -8.82 -14.62
CA PHE A 42 7.15 -7.90 -14.57
C PHE A 42 6.71 -6.49 -14.15
N TRP A 43 5.63 -5.98 -14.77
CA TRP A 43 5.05 -4.69 -14.37
C TRP A 43 4.43 -4.74 -12.97
N GLY A 44 3.79 -5.85 -12.59
CA GLY A 44 3.31 -6.07 -11.22
C GLY A 44 4.43 -5.93 -10.20
N ALA A 45 5.57 -6.57 -10.43
CA ALA A 45 6.75 -6.49 -9.56
C ALA A 45 7.30 -5.07 -9.44
N ILE A 46 7.40 -4.32 -10.55
CA ILE A 46 7.86 -2.92 -10.55
C ILE A 46 6.93 -2.05 -9.71
N ILE A 47 5.62 -2.11 -9.96
CA ILE A 47 4.64 -1.29 -9.24
C ILE A 47 4.59 -1.70 -7.76
N GLY A 48 4.73 -2.99 -7.47
CA GLY A 48 4.83 -3.49 -6.11
C GLY A 48 6.07 -2.98 -5.37
N ALA A 49 7.22 -2.91 -6.04
CA ALA A 49 8.43 -2.31 -5.47
C ALA A 49 8.24 -0.81 -5.17
N ILE A 50 7.58 -0.07 -6.06
CA ILE A 50 7.23 1.34 -5.84
C ILE A 50 6.33 1.49 -4.60
N TRP A 51 5.34 0.60 -4.43
CA TRP A 51 4.47 0.60 -3.25
C TRP A 51 5.27 0.38 -1.96
N LEU A 52 6.22 -0.56 -1.95
CA LEU A 52 7.11 -0.84 -0.82
C LEU A 52 7.97 0.38 -0.46
N VAL A 53 8.56 1.05 -1.45
CA VAL A 53 9.32 2.29 -1.23
C VAL A 53 8.40 3.38 -0.66
N GLY A 54 7.18 3.51 -1.17
CA GLY A 54 6.16 4.41 -0.63
C GLY A 54 5.89 4.16 0.86
N ARG A 55 5.82 2.90 1.29
CA ARG A 55 5.65 2.53 2.71
C ARG A 55 6.83 2.92 3.59
N ILE A 56 8.06 2.72 3.09
CA ILE A 56 9.27 3.11 3.81
C ILE A 56 9.29 4.64 4.01
N ILE A 57 9.00 5.40 2.95
CA ILE A 57 8.92 6.87 3.00
C ILE A 57 7.80 7.33 3.94
N TYR A 58 6.64 6.66 3.89
CA TYR A 58 5.50 6.96 4.78
C TYR A 58 5.88 6.79 6.25
N ALA A 59 6.46 5.63 6.59
CA ALA A 59 6.90 5.32 7.95
C ALA A 59 7.94 6.32 8.45
N TRP A 60 9.01 6.54 7.67
CA TRP A 60 10.09 7.44 8.02
C TRP A 60 9.63 8.89 8.19
N GLY A 61 8.73 9.36 7.32
CA GLY A 61 8.12 10.68 7.44
C GLY A 61 7.31 10.79 8.73
N TYR A 62 6.44 9.81 9.01
CA TYR A 62 5.57 9.83 10.17
C TYR A 62 6.34 9.75 11.49
N TYR A 63 7.46 9.02 11.55
CA TYR A 63 8.31 8.97 12.74
C TYR A 63 8.82 10.37 13.13
N GLN A 64 9.20 11.17 12.14
CA GLN A 64 9.68 12.54 12.37
C GLN A 64 8.55 13.51 12.75
N ALA A 65 7.46 13.52 11.97
CA ALA A 65 6.31 14.40 12.21
C ALA A 65 5.06 13.88 11.48
N ALA A 66 3.88 14.09 12.06
CA ALA A 66 2.62 13.61 11.50
C ALA A 66 2.34 14.11 10.08
N GLU A 67 2.77 15.32 9.74
CA GLU A 67 2.56 15.95 8.43
C GLU A 67 3.48 15.41 7.34
N LYS A 68 4.66 14.90 7.70
CA LYS A 68 5.66 14.40 6.74
C LYS A 68 5.29 13.05 6.10
N ARG A 69 4.19 12.43 6.52
CA ARG A 69 3.70 11.16 5.97
C ARG A 69 3.09 11.27 4.56
N MET A 70 2.74 12.48 4.13
CA MET A 70 1.90 12.70 2.95
C MET A 70 2.51 12.20 1.63
N ILE A 71 3.82 12.38 1.44
CA ILE A 71 4.50 11.95 0.20
C ILE A 71 4.47 10.42 0.09
N GLY A 72 4.88 9.72 1.15
CA GLY A 72 4.83 8.26 1.19
C GLY A 72 3.40 7.73 1.03
N PHE A 73 2.42 8.42 1.62
CA PHE A 73 1.00 8.08 1.44
C PHE A 73 0.57 8.20 -0.02
N ALA A 74 0.91 9.30 -0.70
CA ALA A 74 0.55 9.51 -2.11
C ALA A 74 1.16 8.43 -3.03
N ILE A 75 2.46 8.12 -2.90
CA ILE A 75 3.13 7.08 -3.68
C ILE A 75 2.42 5.74 -3.52
N THR A 76 2.12 5.41 -2.28
CA THR A 76 1.46 4.17 -1.87
C THR A 76 0.04 4.07 -2.41
N THR A 77 -0.75 5.14 -2.30
CA THR A 77 -2.12 5.17 -2.82
C THR A 77 -2.13 5.05 -4.34
N ILE A 78 -1.30 5.81 -5.05
CA ILE A 78 -1.25 5.79 -6.51
C ILE A 78 -0.87 4.39 -7.01
N SER A 79 0.22 3.82 -6.49
CA SER A 79 0.67 2.47 -6.87
C SER A 79 -0.39 1.40 -6.55
N GLY A 80 -1.02 1.46 -5.36
CA GLY A 80 -2.11 0.56 -4.98
C GLY A 80 -3.32 0.67 -5.90
N THR A 81 -3.74 1.90 -6.24
CA THR A 81 -4.85 2.14 -7.17
C THR A 81 -4.54 1.62 -8.57
N VAL A 82 -3.31 1.80 -9.07
CA VAL A 82 -2.90 1.25 -10.37
C VAL A 82 -2.99 -0.29 -10.36
N LEU A 83 -2.53 -0.96 -9.31
CA LEU A 83 -2.65 -2.42 -9.18
C LEU A 83 -4.12 -2.85 -9.18
N LEU A 84 -4.97 -2.19 -8.41
CA LEU A 84 -6.39 -2.56 -8.28
C LEU A 84 -7.19 -2.30 -9.57
N LEU A 85 -7.08 -1.10 -10.14
CA LEU A 85 -7.79 -0.75 -11.38
C LEU A 85 -7.24 -1.54 -12.57
N GLY A 86 -5.92 -1.71 -12.65
CA GLY A 86 -5.29 -2.55 -13.66
C GLY A 86 -5.76 -4.01 -13.58
N SER A 87 -5.88 -4.55 -12.37
CA SER A 87 -6.46 -5.88 -12.15
C SER A 87 -7.89 -5.97 -12.66
N LEU A 88 -8.74 -5.00 -12.30
CA LEU A 88 -10.14 -4.99 -12.73
C LEU A 88 -10.26 -4.95 -14.26
N ILE A 89 -9.48 -4.09 -14.91
CA ILE A 89 -9.43 -3.99 -16.37
C ILE A 89 -8.97 -5.32 -16.99
N GLY A 90 -7.89 -5.91 -16.48
CA GLY A 90 -7.36 -7.18 -16.98
C GLY A 90 -8.36 -8.33 -16.88
N ILE A 91 -9.08 -8.41 -15.76
CA ILE A 91 -10.14 -9.39 -15.55
C ILE A 91 -11.27 -9.18 -16.55
N ILE A 92 -11.78 -7.95 -16.71
CA ILE A 92 -12.86 -7.65 -17.66
C ILE A 92 -12.46 -8.00 -19.09
N LEU A 93 -11.26 -7.61 -19.51
CA LEU A 93 -10.75 -7.94 -20.85
C LEU A 93 -10.61 -9.44 -21.07
N THR A 94 -10.25 -10.20 -20.04
CA THR A 94 -10.17 -11.66 -20.10
C THR A 94 -11.56 -12.28 -20.24
N LEU A 95 -12.56 -11.74 -19.54
CA LEU A 95 -13.95 -12.22 -19.60
C LEU A 95 -14.65 -11.91 -20.93
N VAL A 96 -14.34 -10.77 -21.56
CA VAL A 96 -14.96 -10.36 -22.84
C VAL A 96 -14.31 -11.03 -24.05
N LYS A 97 -13.08 -11.53 -23.91
CA LYS A 97 -12.39 -12.29 -24.96
C LYS A 97 -12.77 -13.77 -25.00
N LEU A 98 -13.54 -14.26 -24.02
CA LEU A 98 -14.24 -15.54 -24.05
C LEU A 98 -15.48 -15.45 -24.94
#